data_AF-A0A663EFZ2-F1
#
_entry.id   AF-A0A663EFZ2-F1
#
_cell.length_a   1.000
_cell.length_b   1.000
_cell.length_c   1.000
_cell.angle_alpha   90.00
_cell.angle_beta   90.00
_cell.angle_gamma   90.00
#
_symmetry.space_group_name_H-M   'P 1'
#
loop_
_entity.id
_entity.type
_entity.pdbx_description
1 polymer ?
#
loop_
_entity_poly.entity_id
_entity_poly.type
_entity_poly.pdbx_seq_one_letter_code
_entity_poly.pdbx_strand_id
1 'polypeptide(L)'
;VSSCSLPSAGQAGHGKCDCGKCKCDEGWYGEACQYPATCNLTRKKSNEMCKNSQDIICSGAGTCQCGRCKCANSEGNGLVYGKFCECDDRECIDDETEEICTGHGKCYCGNCYCEAGWHGDKCEFQCDITPWEIKKRCTSPDGKICSNRGTCVCGECTCHDVDPTGDWGDIHGDTCECDERNCKAVYDRYSDDFCSGHGQCNCGRCDCKEGWTGKKCEHPHSCPLSVEESAKKCQGNSDLPCSGRGKCECGQCTCFPPGDNRVHGKNCECDDRQCENADGDVCGGHGICSCGRCVCQDGWFGKLCQHSRKCNMTEEESRSLCESADGILCSGKGSCHCGKCICSPQEWYISGDLCECDDRDCDKHDGLICTGNGVCSCGNCECWEGWNGNACEIWLGREYP
;
A
#
# COMPACT_ATOMS: atom_id res chain seq x y z
N VAL A 1 -16.95 -37.39 -37.51
CA VAL A 1 -18.37 -37.17 -37.16
C VAL A 1 -18.38 -36.30 -35.93
N SER A 2 -18.43 -34.99 -36.13
CA SER A 2 -18.40 -34.03 -35.03
C SER A 2 -19.83 -33.93 -34.47
N SER A 3 -20.00 -34.20 -33.19
CA SER A 3 -21.26 -34.02 -32.48
C SER A 3 -21.67 -32.54 -32.50
N CYS A 4 -22.95 -32.25 -32.78
CA CYS A 4 -23.49 -30.92 -32.56
C CYS A 4 -23.42 -30.61 -31.06
N SER A 5 -22.44 -29.80 -30.68
CA SER A 5 -22.13 -29.51 -29.29
C SER A 5 -22.42 -28.03 -29.05
N LEU A 6 -23.28 -27.73 -28.08
CA LEU A 6 -23.31 -26.40 -27.47
C LEU A 6 -21.96 -26.17 -26.76
N PRO A 7 -21.40 -24.96 -26.78
CA PRO A 7 -20.22 -24.65 -25.98
C PRO A 7 -20.65 -24.44 -24.53
N SER A 8 -20.94 -25.52 -23.79
CA SER A 8 -21.00 -25.56 -22.31
C SER A 8 -21.28 -27.00 -21.83
N ALA A 9 -20.23 -27.65 -21.35
CA ALA A 9 -20.19 -28.80 -20.45
C ALA A 9 -21.39 -29.79 -20.43
N GLY A 10 -21.21 -30.96 -21.07
CA GLY A 10 -21.64 -32.23 -20.46
C GLY A 10 -22.98 -32.86 -20.83
N GLN A 11 -23.65 -32.45 -21.92
CA GLN A 11 -24.85 -33.17 -22.40
C GLN A 11 -24.61 -33.81 -23.77
N ALA A 12 -24.98 -35.10 -23.88
CA ALA A 12 -24.93 -35.87 -25.12
C ALA A 12 -25.71 -35.15 -26.22
N GLY A 13 -25.06 -34.88 -27.35
CA GLY A 13 -25.70 -34.20 -28.48
C GLY A 13 -26.83 -35.04 -29.05
N HIS A 14 -28.04 -34.47 -29.11
CA HIS A 14 -29.26 -35.11 -29.65
C HIS A 14 -29.37 -34.94 -31.18
N GLY A 15 -28.25 -35.08 -31.88
CA GLY A 15 -28.19 -34.91 -33.33
C GLY A 15 -26.78 -34.99 -33.91
N LYS A 16 -26.73 -35.16 -35.23
CA LYS A 16 -25.49 -35.28 -36.01
C LYS A 16 -25.27 -34.01 -36.85
N CYS A 17 -24.06 -33.46 -36.80
CA CYS A 17 -23.68 -32.32 -37.64
C CYS A 17 -23.39 -32.78 -39.07
N ASP A 18 -24.06 -32.16 -40.04
CA ASP A 18 -23.83 -32.35 -41.48
C ASP A 18 -23.66 -30.98 -42.15
N CYS A 19 -22.46 -30.71 -42.67
CA CYS A 19 -22.10 -29.44 -43.33
C CYS A 19 -22.52 -28.16 -42.56
N GLY A 20 -22.32 -28.15 -41.23
CA GLY A 20 -22.63 -26.98 -40.38
C GLY A 20 -24.10 -26.85 -39.98
N LYS A 21 -24.97 -27.79 -40.37
CA LYS A 21 -26.36 -27.89 -39.91
C LYS A 21 -26.55 -29.13 -39.05
N CYS A 22 -27.32 -29.01 -37.97
CA CYS A 22 -27.61 -30.15 -37.10
C CYS A 22 -28.83 -30.91 -37.59
N LYS A 23 -28.65 -32.21 -37.85
CA LYS A 23 -29.76 -33.14 -38.06
C LYS A 23 -30.13 -33.77 -36.73
N CYS A 24 -31.31 -33.41 -36.21
CA CYS A 24 -31.76 -33.83 -34.88
C CYS A 24 -32.27 -35.26 -34.86
N ASP A 25 -32.03 -35.92 -33.72
CA ASP A 25 -32.58 -37.22 -33.41
C ASP A 25 -34.10 -37.12 -33.21
N GLU A 26 -34.79 -38.25 -33.39
CA GLU A 26 -36.25 -38.31 -33.30
C GLU A 26 -36.74 -37.81 -31.92
N GLY A 27 -37.63 -36.81 -31.93
CA GLY A 27 -38.12 -36.17 -30.71
C GLY A 27 -37.33 -34.92 -30.26
N TRP A 28 -36.37 -34.42 -31.04
CA TRP A 28 -35.64 -33.17 -30.79
C TRP A 28 -35.68 -32.23 -32.00
N TYR A 29 -35.65 -30.92 -31.75
CA TYR A 29 -35.65 -29.89 -32.78
C TYR A 29 -34.88 -28.63 -32.36
N GLY A 30 -34.67 -27.71 -33.32
CA GLY A 30 -33.88 -26.47 -33.16
C GLY A 30 -32.54 -26.53 -33.89
N GLU A 31 -31.91 -25.38 -34.09
CA GLU A 31 -30.64 -25.23 -34.84
C GLU A 31 -29.49 -26.10 -34.30
N ALA A 32 -29.50 -26.39 -33.00
CA ALA A 32 -28.53 -27.24 -32.32
C ALA A 32 -29.19 -28.45 -31.64
N CYS A 33 -30.42 -28.82 -32.05
CA CYS A 33 -31.19 -29.92 -31.46
C CYS A 33 -31.41 -29.76 -29.95
N GLN A 34 -31.60 -28.53 -29.53
CA GLN A 34 -31.65 -28.13 -28.13
C GLN A 34 -33.06 -28.15 -27.52
N TYR A 35 -34.12 -28.41 -28.29
CA TYR A 35 -35.49 -28.43 -27.76
C TYR A 35 -36.11 -29.82 -27.89
N PRO A 36 -36.67 -30.40 -26.81
CA PRO A 36 -37.39 -31.65 -26.88
C PRO A 36 -38.80 -31.43 -27.47
N ALA A 37 -39.24 -32.31 -28.36
CA ALA A 37 -40.56 -32.27 -29.00
C ALA A 37 -41.69 -32.62 -28.02
N THR A 38 -41.39 -33.34 -26.94
CA THR A 38 -42.34 -33.67 -25.87
C THR A 38 -41.77 -33.23 -24.53
N CYS A 39 -42.61 -32.61 -23.71
CA CYS A 39 -42.20 -32.12 -22.40
C CYS A 39 -42.82 -32.94 -21.26
N ASN A 40 -41.98 -33.66 -20.52
CA ASN A 40 -42.38 -34.45 -19.35
C ASN A 40 -42.34 -33.64 -18.04
N LEU A 41 -42.12 -32.32 -18.11
CA LEU A 41 -42.06 -31.43 -16.96
C LEU A 41 -43.37 -30.68 -16.76
N THR A 42 -43.75 -30.44 -15.51
CA THR A 42 -44.85 -29.52 -15.20
C THR A 42 -44.43 -28.09 -15.52
N ARG A 43 -45.40 -27.21 -15.84
CA ARG A 43 -45.12 -25.80 -16.16
C ARG A 43 -44.32 -25.09 -15.07
N LYS A 44 -44.60 -25.39 -13.79
CA LYS A 44 -43.88 -24.80 -12.65
C LYS A 44 -42.40 -25.23 -12.64
N LYS A 45 -42.13 -26.53 -12.77
CA LYS A 45 -40.78 -27.09 -12.76
C LYS A 45 -39.97 -26.67 -13.99
N SER A 46 -40.63 -26.58 -15.15
CA SER A 46 -40.05 -26.01 -16.38
C SER A 46 -39.64 -24.55 -16.17
N ASN A 47 -40.52 -23.71 -15.62
CA ASN A 47 -40.22 -22.30 -15.42
C ASN A 47 -39.11 -22.06 -14.40
N GLU A 48 -39.02 -22.87 -13.34
CA GLU A 48 -37.92 -22.81 -12.36
C GLU A 48 -36.54 -23.01 -13.01
N MET A 49 -36.44 -23.88 -14.03
CA MET A 49 -35.20 -24.13 -14.77
C MET A 49 -34.83 -23.01 -15.77
N CYS A 50 -35.76 -22.11 -16.05
CA CYS A 50 -35.59 -21.00 -16.99
C CYS A 50 -35.35 -19.65 -16.30
N LYS A 51 -35.24 -19.62 -14.96
CA LYS A 51 -34.98 -18.38 -14.20
C LYS A 51 -33.47 -18.08 -14.12
N ASN A 52 -33.12 -16.80 -14.26
CA ASN A 52 -31.77 -16.29 -14.05
C ASN A 52 -31.50 -15.96 -12.56
N SER A 53 -30.34 -15.36 -12.25
CA SER A 53 -29.93 -14.94 -10.90
C SER A 53 -30.83 -13.89 -10.24
N GLN A 54 -31.67 -13.21 -11.04
CA GLN A 54 -32.64 -12.21 -10.60
C GLN A 54 -34.07 -12.78 -10.58
N ASP A 55 -34.24 -14.10 -10.63
CA ASP A 55 -35.54 -14.78 -10.67
C ASP A 55 -36.40 -14.49 -11.93
N ILE A 56 -35.81 -13.87 -12.96
CA ILE A 56 -36.49 -13.52 -14.22
C ILE A 56 -36.43 -14.70 -15.19
N ILE A 57 -37.59 -15.11 -15.73
CA ILE A 57 -37.69 -16.19 -16.72
C ILE A 57 -37.15 -15.70 -18.06
N CYS A 58 -36.11 -16.36 -18.58
CA CYS A 58 -35.47 -16.07 -19.86
C CYS A 58 -35.13 -14.58 -20.05
N SER A 59 -34.73 -13.92 -18.96
CA SER A 59 -34.36 -12.49 -18.90
C SER A 59 -35.40 -11.54 -19.54
N GLY A 60 -36.66 -11.97 -19.68
CA GLY A 60 -37.70 -11.23 -20.40
C GLY A 60 -37.56 -11.20 -21.93
N ALA A 61 -36.46 -11.73 -22.49
CA ALA A 61 -36.13 -11.69 -23.91
C ALA A 61 -36.36 -13.04 -24.63
N GLY A 62 -37.16 -13.93 -24.04
CA GLY A 62 -37.42 -15.25 -24.59
C GLY A 62 -38.61 -15.98 -23.97
N THR A 63 -38.90 -17.16 -24.50
CA THR A 63 -39.97 -18.05 -24.01
C THR A 63 -39.38 -19.33 -23.43
N CYS A 64 -39.86 -19.76 -22.26
CA CYS A 64 -39.41 -21.01 -21.65
C CYS A 64 -40.11 -22.22 -22.29
N GLN A 65 -39.33 -23.12 -22.88
CA GLN A 65 -39.79 -24.39 -23.46
C GLN A 65 -39.10 -25.56 -22.75
N CYS A 66 -39.87 -26.26 -21.90
CA CYS A 66 -39.42 -27.45 -21.19
C CYS A 66 -38.08 -27.31 -20.43
N GLY A 67 -37.93 -26.22 -19.67
CA GLY A 67 -36.74 -25.94 -18.89
C GLY A 67 -35.56 -25.36 -19.67
N ARG A 68 -35.78 -24.91 -20.92
CA ARG A 68 -34.79 -24.20 -21.74
C ARG A 68 -35.40 -22.92 -22.32
N CYS A 69 -34.61 -21.86 -22.37
CA CYS A 69 -35.05 -20.59 -22.93
C CYS A 69 -34.89 -20.57 -24.45
N LYS A 70 -35.96 -20.20 -25.15
CA LYS A 70 -35.96 -19.89 -26.57
C LYS A 70 -35.99 -18.38 -26.75
N CYS A 71 -34.85 -17.81 -27.11
CA CYS A 71 -34.70 -16.36 -27.27
C CYS A 71 -35.50 -15.82 -28.45
N ALA A 72 -36.03 -14.61 -28.28
CA ALA A 72 -36.83 -13.94 -29.29
C ALA A 72 -35.91 -13.25 -30.31
N ASN A 73 -35.64 -13.93 -31.42
CA ASN A 73 -34.90 -13.37 -32.55
C ASN A 73 -35.85 -13.07 -33.71
N SER A 74 -35.88 -11.82 -34.15
CA SER A 74 -36.63 -11.38 -35.33
C SER A 74 -35.84 -11.76 -36.59
N GLU A 75 -36.39 -12.65 -37.43
CA GLU A 75 -35.84 -12.96 -38.76
C GLU A 75 -34.39 -13.52 -38.83
N GLY A 76 -33.97 -14.30 -37.82
CA GLY A 76 -32.84 -15.23 -37.98
C GLY A 76 -31.42 -14.63 -37.82
N ASN A 77 -31.29 -13.38 -37.43
CA ASN A 77 -30.02 -12.70 -37.13
C ASN A 77 -29.38 -13.12 -35.80
N GLY A 78 -30.12 -13.78 -34.89
CA GLY A 78 -29.53 -14.45 -33.73
C GLY A 78 -28.93 -13.51 -32.66
N LEU A 79 -29.34 -12.24 -32.63
CA LEU A 79 -28.74 -11.18 -31.80
C LEU A 79 -29.02 -11.34 -30.29
N VAL A 80 -30.11 -12.01 -29.93
CA VAL A 80 -30.41 -12.37 -28.54
C VAL A 80 -30.02 -13.83 -28.30
N TYR A 81 -29.10 -14.04 -27.36
CA TYR A 81 -28.56 -15.36 -27.03
C TYR A 81 -28.15 -15.45 -25.55
N GLY A 82 -27.55 -16.59 -25.18
CA GLY A 82 -27.26 -16.95 -23.80
C GLY A 82 -28.19 -18.04 -23.27
N LYS A 83 -27.87 -18.60 -22.11
CA LYS A 83 -28.62 -19.72 -21.55
C LYS A 83 -30.04 -19.31 -21.14
N PHE A 84 -30.18 -18.07 -20.70
CA PHE A 84 -31.39 -17.43 -20.25
C PHE A 84 -31.74 -16.21 -21.13
N CYS A 85 -31.20 -16.09 -22.34
CA CYS A 85 -31.40 -14.91 -23.21
C CYS A 85 -30.95 -13.59 -22.59
N GLU A 86 -29.83 -13.64 -21.85
CA GLU A 86 -29.24 -12.53 -21.10
C GLU A 86 -28.37 -11.60 -21.96
N CYS A 87 -27.99 -12.02 -23.17
CA CYS A 87 -27.19 -11.22 -24.09
C CYS A 87 -28.05 -10.69 -25.23
N ASP A 88 -27.94 -9.40 -25.51
CA ASP A 88 -28.66 -8.71 -26.57
C ASP A 88 -27.72 -7.83 -27.41
N ASP A 89 -27.27 -8.35 -28.54
CA ASP A 89 -26.35 -7.63 -29.43
C ASP A 89 -27.07 -6.58 -30.29
N ARG A 90 -28.40 -6.40 -30.14
CA ARG A 90 -29.12 -5.28 -30.78
C ARG A 90 -28.66 -3.94 -30.23
N GLU A 91 -28.18 -3.89 -28.99
CA GLU A 91 -27.66 -2.67 -28.35
C GLU A 91 -26.42 -2.12 -29.06
N CYS A 92 -25.67 -3.00 -29.74
CA CYS A 92 -24.49 -2.63 -30.52
C CYS A 92 -24.80 -2.11 -31.92
N ILE A 93 -26.04 -2.18 -32.39
CA ILE A 93 -26.42 -1.68 -33.71
C ILE A 93 -26.52 -0.17 -33.63
N ASP A 94 -25.83 0.50 -34.55
CA ASP A 94 -25.91 1.94 -34.68
C ASP A 94 -27.16 2.35 -35.49
N ASP A 95 -27.87 3.37 -35.01
CA ASP A 95 -29.16 3.77 -35.59
C ASP A 95 -29.00 4.55 -36.90
N GLU A 96 -27.83 5.15 -37.14
CA GLU A 96 -27.55 5.91 -38.37
C GLU A 96 -26.99 5.02 -39.49
N THR A 97 -26.07 4.11 -39.14
CA THR A 97 -25.37 3.24 -40.09
C THR A 97 -26.02 1.87 -40.26
N GLU A 98 -26.90 1.45 -39.34
CA GLU A 98 -27.48 0.10 -39.24
C GLU A 98 -26.41 -1.01 -39.09
N GLU A 99 -25.15 -0.65 -38.81
CA GLU A 99 -24.03 -1.58 -38.64
C GLU A 99 -23.77 -1.89 -37.16
N ILE A 100 -23.31 -3.10 -36.88
CA ILE A 100 -22.86 -3.49 -35.55
C ILE A 100 -21.52 -2.82 -35.27
N CYS A 101 -21.46 -2.04 -34.19
CA CYS A 101 -20.28 -1.28 -33.79
C CYS A 101 -19.70 -0.41 -34.92
N THR A 102 -20.59 0.21 -35.73
CA THR A 102 -20.28 1.05 -36.89
C THR A 102 -19.25 0.44 -37.86
N GLY A 103 -19.20 -0.90 -37.94
CA GLY A 103 -18.22 -1.62 -38.77
C GLY A 103 -16.78 -1.63 -38.24
N HIS A 104 -16.53 -1.01 -37.08
CA HIS A 104 -15.20 -0.80 -36.48
C HIS A 104 -15.00 -1.57 -35.18
N GLY A 105 -15.75 -2.63 -34.95
CA GLY A 105 -15.65 -3.44 -33.75
C GLY A 105 -16.41 -4.76 -33.81
N LYS A 106 -16.35 -5.49 -32.70
CA LYS A 106 -17.14 -6.71 -32.50
C LYS A 106 -18.03 -6.57 -31.27
N CYS A 107 -19.30 -6.87 -31.43
CA CYS A 107 -20.22 -6.91 -30.30
C CYS A 107 -20.09 -8.23 -29.54
N TYR A 108 -20.07 -8.14 -28.21
CA TYR A 108 -20.25 -9.29 -27.33
C TYR A 108 -21.19 -8.91 -26.19
N CYS A 109 -22.37 -9.52 -26.17
CA CYS A 109 -23.37 -9.36 -25.12
C CYS A 109 -23.71 -7.88 -24.87
N GLY A 110 -24.09 -7.17 -25.94
CA GLY A 110 -24.46 -5.75 -25.89
C GLY A 110 -23.31 -4.75 -25.75
N ASN A 111 -22.05 -5.20 -25.71
CA ASN A 111 -20.89 -4.33 -25.58
C ASN A 111 -20.00 -4.39 -26.83
N CYS A 112 -19.67 -3.23 -27.40
CA CYS A 112 -18.75 -3.14 -28.53
C CYS A 112 -17.29 -3.17 -28.10
N TYR A 113 -16.52 -4.06 -28.73
CA TYR A 113 -15.08 -4.17 -28.57
C TYR A 113 -14.43 -3.61 -29.83
N CYS A 114 -13.99 -2.35 -29.74
CA CYS A 114 -13.51 -1.58 -30.87
C CYS A 114 -12.16 -2.05 -31.38
N GLU A 115 -11.95 -1.87 -32.68
CA GLU A 115 -10.66 -2.02 -33.32
C GLU A 115 -9.69 -0.90 -32.89
N ALA A 116 -8.39 -1.14 -33.06
CA ALA A 116 -7.37 -0.20 -32.62
C ALA A 116 -7.51 1.15 -33.33
N GLY A 117 -7.66 2.23 -32.55
CA GLY A 117 -7.87 3.59 -33.06
C GLY A 117 -9.33 4.02 -33.13
N TRP A 118 -10.27 3.16 -32.73
CA TRP A 118 -11.69 3.48 -32.59
C TRP A 118 -12.12 3.40 -31.12
N HIS A 119 -13.06 4.26 -30.73
CA HIS A 119 -13.63 4.30 -29.39
C HIS A 119 -15.08 4.83 -29.42
N GLY A 120 -15.75 4.83 -28.27
CA GLY A 120 -17.18 5.10 -28.15
C GLY A 120 -17.95 3.83 -27.80
N ASP A 121 -19.22 3.98 -27.41
CA ASP A 121 -20.06 2.86 -27.00
C ASP A 121 -20.41 1.96 -28.19
N LYS A 122 -20.40 2.51 -29.41
CA LYS A 122 -20.61 1.81 -30.67
C LYS A 122 -19.40 1.89 -31.62
N CYS A 123 -18.22 2.28 -31.13
CA CYS A 123 -16.98 2.44 -31.92
C CYS A 123 -17.04 3.51 -33.03
N GLU A 124 -17.86 4.54 -32.82
CA GLU A 124 -18.16 5.57 -33.81
C GLU A 124 -17.08 6.67 -33.94
N PHE A 125 -16.16 6.77 -32.98
CA PHE A 125 -15.13 7.81 -32.95
C PHE A 125 -13.75 7.27 -33.32
N GLN A 126 -13.12 7.91 -34.30
CA GLN A 126 -11.74 7.62 -34.67
C GLN A 126 -10.77 8.57 -33.94
N CYS A 127 -9.69 8.02 -33.40
CA CYS A 127 -8.60 8.83 -32.87
C CYS A 127 -7.80 9.49 -34.00
N ASP A 128 -7.50 10.79 -33.86
CA ASP A 128 -6.65 11.55 -34.79
C ASP A 128 -5.17 11.13 -34.75
N ILE A 129 -4.79 10.31 -33.78
CA ILE A 129 -3.43 9.85 -33.57
C ILE A 129 -3.32 8.35 -33.79
N THR A 130 -2.13 7.91 -34.16
CA THR A 130 -1.88 6.50 -34.49
C THR A 130 -1.91 5.60 -33.25
N PRO A 131 -2.22 4.30 -33.39
CA PRO A 131 -2.23 3.35 -32.27
C PRO A 131 -0.91 3.28 -31.48
N TRP A 132 0.23 3.50 -32.16
CA TRP A 132 1.53 3.52 -31.50
C TRP A 132 1.72 4.78 -30.64
N GLU A 133 1.20 5.93 -31.07
CA GLU A 133 1.22 7.18 -30.30
C GLU A 133 0.29 7.09 -29.10
N ILE A 134 -0.90 6.51 -29.27
CA ILE A 134 -1.84 6.23 -28.17
C ILE A 134 -1.13 5.42 -27.09
N LYS A 135 -0.53 4.29 -27.48
CA LYS A 135 0.20 3.43 -26.55
C LYS A 135 1.33 4.20 -25.85
N LYS A 136 2.10 4.99 -26.60
CA LYS A 136 3.23 5.76 -26.03
C LYS A 136 2.76 6.78 -24.99
N ARG A 137 1.69 7.54 -25.27
CA ARG A 137 1.19 8.58 -24.36
C ARG A 137 0.58 8.01 -23.09
N CYS A 138 -0.13 6.89 -23.21
CA CYS A 138 -0.75 6.25 -22.06
C CYS A 138 0.18 5.31 -21.28
N THR A 139 1.42 5.08 -21.74
CA THR A 139 2.36 4.21 -21.01
C THR A 139 3.03 5.02 -19.89
N SER A 140 2.71 4.64 -18.66
CA SER A 140 3.29 5.16 -17.43
C SER A 140 4.78 4.81 -17.28
N PRO A 141 5.53 5.51 -16.40
CA PRO A 141 6.95 5.24 -16.15
C PRO A 141 7.25 3.80 -15.68
N ASP A 142 6.28 3.13 -15.06
CA ASP A 142 6.35 1.72 -14.65
C ASP A 142 6.03 0.73 -15.79
N GLY A 143 5.84 1.24 -17.02
CA GLY A 143 5.62 0.45 -18.23
C GLY A 143 4.19 -0.05 -18.41
N LYS A 144 3.25 0.39 -17.57
CA LYS A 144 1.83 0.02 -17.62
C LYS A 144 1.02 1.05 -18.37
N ILE A 145 -0.14 0.65 -18.89
CA ILE A 145 -1.08 1.60 -19.50
C ILE A 145 -1.90 2.24 -18.38
N CYS A 146 -1.85 3.57 -18.27
CA CYS A 146 -2.51 4.37 -17.23
C CYS A 146 -2.32 3.79 -15.81
N SER A 147 -1.12 3.31 -15.48
CA SER A 147 -0.76 2.69 -14.20
C SER A 147 -1.66 1.52 -13.74
N ASN A 148 -2.43 0.91 -14.66
CA ASN A 148 -3.56 -0.01 -14.35
C ASN A 148 -4.63 0.61 -13.42
N ARG A 149 -4.73 1.94 -13.40
CA ARG A 149 -5.65 2.72 -12.57
C ARG A 149 -6.55 3.65 -13.38
N GLY A 150 -6.54 3.50 -14.70
CA GLY A 150 -7.37 4.28 -15.59
C GLY A 150 -7.53 3.60 -16.95
N THR A 151 -8.39 4.19 -17.77
CA THR A 151 -8.62 3.78 -19.16
C THR A 151 -7.96 4.76 -20.12
N CYS A 152 -7.20 4.25 -21.09
CA CYS A 152 -6.57 5.06 -22.14
C CYS A 152 -7.54 5.25 -23.32
N VAL A 153 -7.85 6.50 -23.66
CA VAL A 153 -8.66 6.87 -24.84
C VAL A 153 -7.88 7.91 -25.64
N CYS A 154 -7.58 7.60 -26.91
CA CYS A 154 -6.83 8.49 -27.82
C CYS A 154 -5.57 9.17 -27.25
N GLY A 155 -4.84 8.46 -26.38
CA GLY A 155 -3.60 8.95 -25.79
C GLY A 155 -3.78 9.78 -24.52
N GLU A 156 -4.98 9.81 -23.96
CA GLU A 156 -5.31 10.43 -22.68
C GLU A 156 -5.84 9.38 -21.70
N CYS A 157 -5.35 9.42 -20.46
CA CYS A 157 -5.78 8.49 -19.41
C CYS A 157 -6.93 9.08 -18.61
N THR A 158 -8.07 8.40 -18.60
CA THR A 158 -9.17 8.67 -17.66
C THR A 158 -8.97 7.82 -16.41
N CYS A 159 -8.60 8.45 -15.30
CA CYS A 159 -8.35 7.75 -14.05
C CYS A 159 -9.65 7.27 -13.40
N HIS A 160 -9.61 6.06 -12.85
CA HIS A 160 -10.74 5.48 -12.14
C HIS A 160 -10.65 5.85 -10.67
N ASP A 161 -11.72 6.39 -10.10
CA ASP A 161 -11.83 6.56 -8.66
C ASP A 161 -12.05 5.18 -8.03
N VAL A 162 -10.95 4.54 -7.62
CA VAL A 162 -10.96 3.20 -7.04
C VAL A 162 -11.33 3.18 -5.56
N ASP A 163 -11.61 4.34 -4.95
CA ASP A 163 -11.92 4.43 -3.53
C ASP A 163 -13.44 4.63 -3.25
N PRO A 164 -14.19 3.56 -2.94
CA PRO A 164 -15.58 3.67 -2.50
C PRO A 164 -15.73 4.20 -1.07
N THR A 165 -14.63 4.33 -0.30
CA THR A 165 -14.66 4.90 1.06
C THR A 165 -14.52 6.42 1.05
N GLY A 166 -13.91 7.00 0.01
CA GLY A 166 -13.61 8.43 -0.07
C GLY A 166 -12.59 8.91 0.97
N ASP A 167 -11.86 7.98 1.60
CA ASP A 167 -10.83 8.27 2.59
C ASP A 167 -9.49 8.66 1.92
N TRP A 168 -9.32 8.32 0.64
CA TRP A 168 -8.14 8.59 -0.16
C TRP A 168 -8.51 9.48 -1.36
N GLY A 169 -7.81 10.61 -1.53
CA GLY A 169 -8.06 11.53 -2.64
C GLY A 169 -7.88 10.91 -4.04
N ASP A 170 -8.47 11.60 -5.02
CA ASP A 170 -8.64 11.16 -6.40
C ASP A 170 -7.31 10.70 -7.05
N ILE A 171 -7.39 9.67 -7.90
CA ILE A 171 -6.23 9.24 -8.70
C ILE A 171 -6.04 10.24 -9.84
N HIS A 172 -4.82 10.75 -9.98
CA HIS A 172 -4.50 11.79 -10.95
C HIS A 172 -3.12 11.58 -11.60
N GLY A 173 -2.75 12.51 -12.49
CA GLY A 173 -1.54 12.43 -13.32
C GLY A 173 -1.86 12.02 -14.76
N ASP A 174 -0.95 12.35 -15.69
CA ASP A 174 -1.15 12.13 -17.14
C ASP A 174 -1.36 10.64 -17.47
N THR A 175 -0.86 9.74 -16.62
CA THR A 175 -1.00 8.30 -16.75
C THR A 175 -1.54 7.63 -15.48
N CYS A 176 -2.32 8.36 -14.67
CA CYS A 176 -2.92 7.87 -13.42
C CYS A 176 -1.92 7.25 -12.43
N GLU A 177 -0.68 7.73 -12.48
CA GLU A 177 0.42 7.25 -11.64
C GLU A 177 0.39 7.81 -10.22
N CYS A 178 -0.53 8.72 -9.94
CA CYS A 178 -0.57 9.50 -8.71
C CYS A 178 -1.84 9.26 -7.90
N ASP A 179 -1.66 9.17 -6.59
CA ASP A 179 -2.73 9.29 -5.61
C ASP A 179 -2.23 10.14 -4.43
N GLU A 180 -3.14 10.57 -3.56
CA GLU A 180 -2.86 11.49 -2.46
C GLU A 180 -1.77 10.95 -1.48
N ARG A 181 -1.49 9.65 -1.46
CA ARG A 181 -0.40 9.06 -0.65
C ARG A 181 0.98 9.41 -1.19
N ASN A 182 1.11 9.70 -2.48
CA ASN A 182 2.37 10.15 -3.06
C ASN A 182 2.79 11.52 -2.50
N CYS A 183 1.84 12.32 -2.03
CA CYS A 183 2.09 13.64 -1.44
C CYS A 183 2.54 13.57 0.03
N LYS A 184 2.48 12.41 0.67
CA LYS A 184 2.96 12.24 2.05
C LYS A 184 4.44 12.55 2.21
N ALA A 185 5.25 12.35 1.16
CA ALA A 185 6.67 12.71 1.16
C ALA A 185 6.90 14.23 1.25
N VAL A 186 5.96 15.03 0.72
CA VAL A 186 6.04 16.51 0.70
C VAL A 186 5.16 17.17 1.75
N TYR A 187 4.45 16.39 2.56
CA TYR A 187 3.81 16.88 3.77
C TYR A 187 4.88 17.48 4.69
N ASP A 188 4.59 18.68 5.19
CA ASP A 188 5.38 19.32 6.22
C ASP A 188 4.57 19.31 7.52
N ARG A 189 5.05 18.52 8.49
CA ARG A 189 4.45 18.40 9.82
C ARG A 189 4.45 19.73 10.59
N TYR A 190 5.35 20.66 10.28
CA TYR A 190 5.47 21.92 11.02
C TYR A 190 4.53 23.02 10.51
N SER A 191 4.19 23.00 9.22
CA SER A 191 3.12 23.85 8.67
C SER A 191 1.75 23.18 8.73
N ASP A 192 1.71 21.87 9.01
CA ASP A 192 0.52 21.02 8.90
C ASP A 192 -0.13 21.12 7.50
N ASP A 193 0.71 21.21 6.47
CA ASP A 193 0.30 21.47 5.10
C ASP A 193 1.20 20.71 4.10
N PHE A 194 0.68 20.41 2.92
CA PHE A 194 1.49 19.93 1.81
C PHE A 194 2.23 21.09 1.16
N CYS A 195 3.49 20.87 0.75
CA CYS A 195 4.28 21.91 0.08
C CYS A 195 4.34 23.22 0.88
N SER A 196 4.41 23.12 2.20
CA SER A 196 4.44 24.25 3.15
C SER A 196 3.30 25.26 2.97
N GLY A 197 2.18 24.88 2.32
CA GLY A 197 1.08 25.78 1.96
C GLY A 197 1.35 26.70 0.74
N HIS A 198 2.56 26.61 0.18
CA HIS A 198 3.07 27.50 -0.87
C HIS A 198 3.19 26.83 -2.23
N GLY A 199 2.60 25.66 -2.42
CA GLY A 199 2.59 24.96 -3.70
C GLY A 199 1.44 23.96 -3.82
N GLN A 200 1.25 23.43 -5.02
CA GLN A 200 0.39 22.28 -5.29
C GLN A 200 1.27 21.03 -5.30
N CYS A 201 0.84 19.95 -4.64
CA CYS A 201 1.52 18.67 -4.78
C CYS A 201 1.09 18.00 -6.08
N ASN A 202 2.06 17.61 -6.90
CA ASN A 202 1.90 16.80 -8.10
C ASN A 202 2.81 15.58 -7.98
N CYS A 203 2.22 14.42 -7.69
CA CYS A 203 2.92 13.13 -7.74
C CYS A 203 4.13 13.05 -6.79
N GLY A 204 4.01 13.60 -5.58
CA GLY A 204 5.07 13.63 -4.59
C GLY A 204 6.14 14.70 -4.83
N ARG A 205 5.91 15.63 -5.76
CA ARG A 205 6.70 16.84 -5.97
C ARG A 205 5.84 18.07 -5.76
N CYS A 206 6.43 19.14 -5.25
CA CYS A 206 5.74 20.43 -5.13
C CYS A 206 5.98 21.32 -6.33
N ASP A 207 4.89 21.83 -6.90
CA ASP A 207 4.89 22.95 -7.83
C ASP A 207 4.61 24.24 -7.06
N CYS A 208 5.67 25.00 -6.84
CA CYS A 208 5.64 26.19 -6.00
C CYS A 208 4.92 27.35 -6.68
N LYS A 209 4.14 28.09 -5.90
CA LYS A 209 3.53 29.35 -6.31
C LYS A 209 4.63 30.37 -6.62
N GLU A 210 4.31 31.35 -7.47
CA GLU A 210 5.25 32.43 -7.83
C GLU A 210 5.82 33.09 -6.56
N GLY A 211 7.15 33.22 -6.51
CA GLY A 211 7.85 33.77 -5.34
C GLY A 211 8.26 32.74 -4.28
N TRP A 212 8.01 31.43 -4.47
CA TRP A 212 8.46 30.35 -3.58
C TRP A 212 9.35 29.33 -4.28
N THR A 213 10.27 28.74 -3.53
CA THR A 213 11.27 27.77 -4.00
C THR A 213 11.58 26.74 -2.90
N GLY A 214 12.37 25.72 -3.22
CA GLY A 214 12.65 24.57 -2.35
C GLY A 214 11.90 23.30 -2.78
N LYS A 215 12.23 22.16 -2.17
CA LYS A 215 11.61 20.87 -2.54
C LYS A 215 10.16 20.75 -2.07
N LYS A 216 9.83 21.43 -0.98
CA LYS A 216 8.53 21.56 -0.34
C LYS A 216 8.01 23.00 -0.40
N CYS A 217 8.52 23.84 -1.29
CA CYS A 217 8.19 25.28 -1.37
C CYS A 217 8.41 26.02 -0.04
N GLU A 218 9.43 25.59 0.69
CA GLU A 218 9.73 26.02 2.04
C GLU A 218 10.49 27.35 2.10
N HIS A 219 10.87 27.97 0.98
CA HIS A 219 11.68 29.19 0.95
C HIS A 219 11.11 30.27 0.02
N PRO A 220 11.11 31.55 0.40
CA PRO A 220 10.80 32.63 -0.52
C PRO A 220 11.96 32.91 -1.49
N HIS A 221 11.63 33.22 -2.76
CA HIS A 221 12.61 33.54 -3.81
C HIS A 221 13.43 34.81 -3.51
N SER A 222 12.81 35.80 -2.87
CA SER A 222 13.47 37.00 -2.39
C SER A 222 13.26 37.11 -0.89
N CYS A 223 14.33 37.36 -0.15
CA CYS A 223 14.23 37.51 1.28
C CYS A 223 13.99 38.98 1.66
N PRO A 224 12.83 39.32 2.26
CA PRO A 224 12.59 40.68 2.75
C PRO A 224 13.29 40.97 4.09
N LEU A 225 13.89 39.96 4.73
CA LEU A 225 14.55 40.09 6.04
C LEU A 225 16.03 40.40 5.90
N SER A 226 16.57 41.17 6.84
CA SER A 226 18.02 41.28 7.01
C SER A 226 18.64 39.95 7.48
N VAL A 227 19.96 39.81 7.30
CA VAL A 227 20.70 38.60 7.71
C VAL A 227 20.53 38.32 9.21
N GLU A 228 20.51 39.36 10.03
CA GLU A 228 20.38 39.27 11.49
C GLU A 228 18.96 38.88 11.92
N GLU A 229 17.93 39.43 11.28
CA GLU A 229 16.53 39.06 11.54
C GLU A 229 16.24 37.62 11.10
N SER A 230 16.79 37.22 9.95
CA SER A 230 16.74 35.85 9.47
C SER A 230 17.38 34.89 10.47
N ALA A 231 18.60 35.19 10.94
CA ALA A 231 19.30 34.36 11.92
C ALA A 231 18.53 34.23 13.24
N LYS A 232 17.97 35.34 13.75
CA LYS A 232 17.14 35.32 14.98
C LYS A 232 15.90 34.44 14.83
N LYS A 233 15.22 34.47 13.68
CA LYS A 233 14.08 33.57 13.40
C LYS A 233 14.49 32.10 13.38
N CYS A 234 15.66 31.80 12.82
CA CYS A 234 16.20 30.45 12.76
C CYS A 234 16.78 29.93 14.07
N GLN A 235 17.01 30.78 15.07
CA GLN A 235 17.67 30.41 16.31
C GLN A 235 16.79 29.51 17.20
N GLY A 236 15.47 29.74 17.23
CA GLY A 236 14.55 28.93 18.05
C GLY A 236 14.95 28.93 19.52
N ASN A 237 15.08 27.72 20.10
CA ASN A 237 15.53 27.51 21.49
C ASN A 237 17.03 27.20 21.62
N SER A 238 17.77 27.13 20.51
CA SER A 238 19.21 26.83 20.52
C SER A 238 20.05 28.10 20.45
N ASP A 239 21.28 28.06 20.94
CA ASP A 239 22.21 29.18 20.81
C ASP A 239 22.71 29.40 19.37
N LEU A 240 22.53 28.40 18.50
CA LEU A 240 22.92 28.42 17.10
C LEU A 240 21.69 28.47 16.17
N PRO A 241 21.77 29.14 15.00
CA PRO A 241 20.71 29.07 14.00
C PRO A 241 20.54 27.62 13.50
N CYS A 242 19.30 27.18 13.37
CA CYS A 242 18.93 25.83 12.94
C CYS A 242 19.61 24.72 13.76
N SER A 243 19.79 24.95 15.07
CA SER A 243 20.47 24.03 16.00
C SER A 243 21.88 23.61 15.54
N GLY A 244 22.52 24.37 14.64
CA GLY A 244 23.79 24.01 14.00
C GLY A 244 23.71 22.81 13.04
N ARG A 245 22.51 22.32 12.73
CA ARG A 245 22.26 21.12 11.90
C ARG A 245 21.61 21.46 10.55
N GLY A 246 21.54 22.73 10.21
CA GLY A 246 20.91 23.18 8.97
C GLY A 246 21.40 24.55 8.53
N LYS A 247 20.98 24.94 7.33
CA LYS A 247 21.22 26.28 6.78
C LYS A 247 19.98 27.14 7.02
N CYS A 248 20.20 28.35 7.52
CA CYS A 248 19.14 29.34 7.70
C CYS A 248 19.02 30.21 6.44
N GLU A 249 17.84 30.23 5.82
CA GLU A 249 17.51 31.08 4.69
C GLU A 249 16.17 31.78 4.95
N CYS A 250 16.21 33.10 5.04
CA CYS A 250 15.04 33.95 5.30
C CYS A 250 14.18 33.59 6.52
N GLY A 251 14.81 33.15 7.61
CA GLY A 251 14.11 32.75 8.82
C GLY A 251 13.50 31.34 8.77
N GLN A 252 13.83 30.56 7.73
CA GLN A 252 13.48 29.14 7.61
C GLN A 252 14.75 28.29 7.56
N CYS A 253 14.68 27.10 8.14
CA CYS A 253 15.81 26.19 8.26
C CYS A 253 15.70 25.04 7.25
N THR A 254 16.75 24.83 6.46
CA THR A 254 16.95 23.62 5.66
C THR A 254 17.86 22.68 6.43
N CYS A 255 17.33 21.56 6.93
CA CYS A 255 18.12 20.60 7.70
C CYS A 255 19.06 19.79 6.81
N PHE A 256 20.22 19.42 7.38
CA PHE A 256 21.24 18.65 6.70
C PHE A 256 21.36 17.22 7.24
N PRO A 257 21.75 16.24 6.39
CA PRO A 257 21.98 16.39 4.95
C PRO A 257 20.66 16.55 4.16
N PRO A 258 20.65 17.34 3.07
CA PRO A 258 19.42 17.65 2.36
C PRO A 258 18.85 16.41 1.68
N GLY A 259 17.63 16.01 2.07
CA GLY A 259 16.97 14.79 1.61
C GLY A 259 17.01 13.63 2.60
N ASP A 260 17.70 13.78 3.73
CA ASP A 260 17.53 12.89 4.88
C ASP A 260 16.45 13.48 5.81
N ASN A 261 15.41 12.70 6.06
CA ASN A 261 14.28 13.13 6.91
C ASN A 261 14.54 12.88 8.40
N ARG A 262 15.67 12.26 8.77
CA ARG A 262 16.00 11.96 10.18
C ARG A 262 16.22 13.22 11.00
N VAL A 263 16.82 14.26 10.40
CA VAL A 263 16.95 15.56 11.06
C VAL A 263 15.79 16.43 10.62
N HIS A 264 14.91 16.74 11.56
CA HIS A 264 13.70 17.50 11.30
C HIS A 264 13.46 18.49 12.44
N GLY A 265 12.57 19.45 12.24
CA GLY A 265 12.45 20.58 13.17
C GLY A 265 12.15 21.85 12.41
N LYS A 266 11.40 22.77 13.02
CA LYS A 266 11.34 24.14 12.50
C LYS A 266 12.72 24.79 12.52
N ASN A 267 13.54 24.38 13.48
CA ASN A 267 14.91 24.84 13.72
C ASN A 267 15.89 23.65 13.70
N CYS A 268 15.58 22.55 13.00
CA CYS A 268 16.38 21.32 12.90
C CYS A 268 16.83 20.74 14.25
N GLU A 269 15.97 20.87 15.26
CA GLU A 269 16.23 20.50 16.65
C GLU A 269 16.08 19.00 16.93
N CYS A 270 15.35 18.26 16.08
CA CYS A 270 15.07 16.84 16.27
C CYS A 270 15.94 15.97 15.37
N ASP A 271 16.32 14.79 15.87
CA ASP A 271 17.13 13.82 15.16
C ASP A 271 16.70 12.40 15.52
N ASP A 272 16.12 11.71 14.55
CA ASP A 272 15.58 10.35 14.70
C ASP A 272 16.66 9.32 15.02
N ARG A 273 17.94 9.61 14.75
CA ARG A 273 19.07 8.75 15.14
C ARG A 273 19.18 8.55 16.64
N GLN A 274 18.61 9.46 17.44
CA GLN A 274 18.53 9.28 18.89
C GLN A 274 17.56 8.19 19.33
N CYS A 275 16.71 7.72 18.42
CA CYS A 275 15.75 6.64 18.61
C CYS A 275 16.17 5.36 17.88
N GLU A 276 17.33 5.31 17.23
CA GLU A 276 17.83 4.11 16.56
C GLU A 276 18.29 3.06 17.61
N ASN A 277 17.98 1.79 17.36
CA ASN A 277 18.53 0.66 18.12
C ASN A 277 19.93 0.29 17.57
N ALA A 278 20.55 -0.75 18.13
CA ALA A 278 21.86 -1.22 17.69
C ALA A 278 21.89 -1.71 16.23
N ASP A 279 20.74 -2.10 15.69
CA ASP A 279 20.57 -2.57 14.31
C ASP A 279 20.28 -1.41 13.32
N GLY A 280 20.12 -0.18 13.83
CA GLY A 280 19.81 1.02 13.04
C GLY A 280 18.31 1.27 12.80
N ASP A 281 17.42 0.48 13.42
CA ASP A 281 15.97 0.67 13.31
C ASP A 281 15.50 1.77 14.27
N VAL A 282 14.86 2.80 13.72
CA VAL A 282 14.20 3.85 14.49
C VAL A 282 13.01 3.27 15.25
N CYS A 283 13.03 3.35 16.58
CA CYS A 283 11.99 2.80 17.46
C CYS A 283 11.66 1.33 17.17
N GLY A 284 12.69 0.53 16.83
CA GLY A 284 12.56 -0.90 16.56
C GLY A 284 11.60 -1.23 15.41
N GLY A 285 11.29 -0.26 14.53
CA GLY A 285 10.31 -0.41 13.45
C GLY A 285 8.84 -0.42 13.90
N HIS A 286 8.57 -0.24 15.20
CA HIS A 286 7.25 -0.37 15.80
C HIS A 286 6.75 0.92 16.47
N GLY A 287 7.28 2.05 16.04
CA GLY A 287 6.93 3.36 16.59
C GLY A 287 7.38 4.50 15.70
N ILE A 288 7.06 5.71 16.15
CA ILE A 288 7.50 6.96 15.53
C ILE A 288 8.40 7.68 16.53
N CYS A 289 9.59 8.11 16.10
CA CYS A 289 10.44 8.95 16.94
C CYS A 289 9.86 10.37 16.99
N SER A 290 9.69 10.89 18.20
CA SER A 290 9.29 12.25 18.49
C SER A 290 10.42 12.93 19.24
N CYS A 291 11.38 13.47 18.47
CA CYS A 291 12.49 14.28 19.00
C CYS A 291 13.27 13.59 20.15
N GLY A 292 13.71 12.35 19.93
CA GLY A 292 14.46 11.56 20.92
C GLY A 292 13.60 10.69 21.84
N ARG A 293 12.27 10.66 21.65
CA ARG A 293 11.37 9.74 22.36
C ARG A 293 10.53 8.92 21.40
N CYS A 294 10.55 7.60 21.54
CA CYS A 294 9.68 6.73 20.75
C CYS A 294 8.23 6.74 21.24
N VAL A 295 7.32 6.96 20.30
CA VAL A 295 5.87 6.77 20.46
C VAL A 295 5.53 5.44 19.81
N CYS A 296 5.24 4.42 20.63
CA CYS A 296 5.01 3.07 20.16
C CYS A 296 3.62 2.91 19.56
N GLN A 297 3.52 2.07 18.51
CA GLN A 297 2.27 1.63 17.94
C GLN A 297 1.49 0.76 18.92
N ASP A 298 0.18 0.62 18.68
CA ASP A 298 -0.68 -0.24 19.49
C ASP A 298 -0.13 -1.67 19.55
N GLY A 299 -0.04 -2.18 20.77
CA GLY A 299 0.53 -3.52 21.01
C GLY A 299 2.04 -3.55 21.14
N TRP A 300 2.75 -2.42 21.14
CA TRP A 300 4.19 -2.34 21.39
C TRP A 300 4.51 -1.42 22.57
N PHE A 301 5.65 -1.65 23.23
CA PHE A 301 6.14 -0.83 24.34
C PHE A 301 7.66 -0.99 24.54
N GLY A 302 8.20 -0.20 25.46
CA GLY A 302 9.64 -0.10 25.72
C GLY A 302 10.21 1.24 25.24
N LYS A 303 11.45 1.55 25.64
CA LYS A 303 12.13 2.80 25.28
C LYS A 303 12.25 2.98 23.77
N LEU A 304 12.48 1.88 23.05
CA LEU A 304 12.61 1.83 21.59
C LEU A 304 11.51 0.96 20.96
N CYS A 305 10.36 0.80 21.63
CA CYS A 305 9.24 -0.03 21.15
C CYS A 305 9.61 -1.48 20.79
N GLN A 306 10.63 -2.01 21.45
CA GLN A 306 11.20 -3.32 21.14
C GLN A 306 10.40 -4.50 21.69
N HIS A 307 9.40 -4.25 22.55
CA HIS A 307 8.63 -5.32 23.22
C HIS A 307 7.18 -5.36 22.70
N SER A 308 6.74 -6.53 22.25
CA SER A 308 5.34 -6.77 21.88
C SER A 308 4.49 -7.06 23.11
N ARG A 309 3.30 -6.46 23.20
CA ARG A 309 2.31 -6.73 24.26
C ARG A 309 1.61 -8.07 24.09
N LYS A 310 1.62 -8.66 22.88
CA LYS A 310 0.99 -9.95 22.63
C LYS A 310 1.89 -11.06 23.16
N CYS A 311 1.32 -11.91 24.01
CA CYS A 311 2.00 -13.05 24.61
C CYS A 311 1.37 -14.34 24.11
N ASN A 312 2.16 -15.18 23.43
CA ASN A 312 1.73 -16.50 22.97
C ASN A 312 2.20 -17.58 23.96
N MET A 313 2.05 -17.34 25.25
CA MET A 313 2.36 -18.29 26.31
C MET A 313 1.48 -18.01 27.53
N THR A 314 1.32 -19.00 28.39
CA THR A 314 0.58 -18.85 29.65
C THR A 314 1.36 -18.01 30.66
N GLU A 315 0.67 -17.44 31.66
CA GLU A 315 1.33 -16.68 32.72
C GLU A 315 2.33 -17.53 33.51
N GLU A 316 2.00 -18.82 33.72
CA GLU A 316 2.86 -19.77 34.41
C GLU A 316 4.14 -20.08 33.62
N GLU A 317 4.02 -20.32 32.32
CA GLU A 317 5.18 -20.53 31.43
C GLU A 317 6.06 -19.29 31.38
N SER A 318 5.46 -18.11 31.21
CA SER A 318 6.18 -16.83 31.21
C SER A 318 6.91 -16.62 32.54
N ARG A 319 6.24 -16.88 33.68
CA ARG A 319 6.83 -16.71 35.00
C ARG A 319 8.02 -17.66 35.19
N SER A 320 7.89 -18.91 34.78
CA SER A 320 8.92 -19.94 34.97
C SER A 320 10.26 -19.60 34.30
N LEU A 321 10.24 -18.85 33.19
CA LEU A 321 11.44 -18.43 32.45
C LEU A 321 12.13 -17.20 33.05
N CYS A 322 11.42 -16.43 33.86
CA CYS A 322 11.91 -15.20 34.49
C CYS A 322 12.26 -15.39 35.98
N GLU A 323 12.07 -16.60 36.51
CA GLU A 323 12.25 -16.91 37.94
C GLU A 323 13.69 -17.37 38.18
N SER A 324 14.40 -16.71 39.09
CA SER A 324 15.76 -17.08 39.47
C SER A 324 15.78 -18.34 40.36
N ALA A 325 16.97 -18.90 40.61
CA ALA A 325 17.13 -20.09 41.47
C ALA A 325 16.55 -19.91 42.89
N ASP A 326 16.45 -18.66 43.36
CA ASP A 326 15.90 -18.29 44.66
C ASP A 326 14.37 -18.07 44.65
N GLY A 327 13.70 -18.30 43.51
CA GLY A 327 12.25 -18.09 43.34
C GLY A 327 11.85 -16.62 43.16
N ILE A 328 12.82 -15.74 42.89
CA ILE A 328 12.58 -14.30 42.72
C ILE A 328 12.47 -13.99 41.23
N LEU A 329 11.38 -13.33 40.85
CA LEU A 329 11.15 -12.92 39.46
C LEU A 329 12.07 -11.77 39.08
N CYS A 330 12.88 -11.95 38.03
CA CYS A 330 13.81 -10.93 37.51
C CYS A 330 14.67 -10.28 38.61
N SER A 331 15.12 -11.10 39.58
CA SER A 331 15.93 -10.68 40.73
C SER A 331 15.32 -9.53 41.57
N GLY A 332 14.02 -9.25 41.42
CA GLY A 332 13.33 -8.12 42.05
C GLY A 332 13.69 -6.75 41.45
N LYS A 333 14.53 -6.72 40.41
CA LYS A 333 15.08 -5.51 39.78
C LYS A 333 14.40 -5.17 38.44
N GLY A 334 13.42 -5.97 38.03
CA GLY A 334 12.71 -5.81 36.77
C GLY A 334 11.32 -6.45 36.77
N SER A 335 10.66 -6.40 35.61
CA SER A 335 9.36 -7.02 35.37
C SER A 335 9.48 -8.12 34.33
N CYS A 336 8.85 -9.28 34.55
CA CYS A 336 8.78 -10.33 33.54
C CYS A 336 7.69 -10.03 32.51
N HIS A 337 8.03 -10.18 31.23
CA HIS A 337 7.07 -10.10 30.13
C HIS A 337 7.38 -11.17 29.09
N CYS A 338 6.45 -12.13 28.91
CA CYS A 338 6.56 -13.24 27.96
C CYS A 338 7.87 -14.04 28.07
N GLY A 339 8.22 -14.41 29.29
CA GLY A 339 9.41 -15.21 29.57
C GLY A 339 10.73 -14.45 29.45
N LYS A 340 10.69 -13.12 29.34
CA LYS A 340 11.88 -12.27 29.33
C LYS A 340 11.80 -11.20 30.41
N CYS A 341 12.88 -11.03 31.17
CA CYS A 341 12.97 -9.95 32.13
C CYS A 341 13.26 -8.61 31.45
N ILE A 342 12.46 -7.61 31.80
CA ILE A 342 12.67 -6.21 31.43
C ILE A 342 13.20 -5.50 32.68
N CYS A 343 14.52 -5.27 32.71
CA CYS A 343 15.18 -4.62 33.83
C CYS A 343 14.77 -3.15 33.95
N SER A 344 14.73 -2.63 35.18
CA SER A 344 14.15 -1.32 35.46
C SER A 344 14.85 -0.20 34.66
N PRO A 345 14.12 0.55 33.81
CA PRO A 345 14.73 1.53 32.90
C PRO A 345 15.26 2.78 33.60
N GLN A 346 14.98 2.97 34.89
CA GLN A 346 15.56 4.06 35.70
C GLN A 346 17.01 3.78 36.11
N GLU A 347 17.48 2.55 35.97
CA GLU A 347 18.78 2.09 36.43
C GLU A 347 19.51 1.37 35.28
N TRP A 348 20.13 2.15 34.38
CA TRP A 348 20.80 1.63 33.16
C TRP A 348 21.95 0.65 33.45
N TYR A 349 22.45 0.64 34.68
CA TYR A 349 23.51 -0.25 35.18
C TYR A 349 22.96 -1.60 35.67
N ILE A 350 21.65 -1.87 35.58
CA ILE A 350 21.08 -3.19 35.86
C ILE A 350 20.90 -3.94 34.54
N SER A 351 21.53 -5.12 34.45
CA SER A 351 21.59 -5.93 33.22
C SER A 351 21.49 -7.44 33.54
N GLY A 352 21.58 -8.30 32.51
CA GLY A 352 21.43 -9.75 32.63
C GLY A 352 20.04 -10.27 32.20
N ASP A 353 19.96 -11.58 31.93
CA ASP A 353 18.73 -12.22 31.45
C ASP A 353 17.63 -12.28 32.51
N LEU A 354 18.03 -12.25 33.79
CA LEU A 354 17.16 -12.21 34.98
C LEU A 354 17.38 -10.94 35.81
N CYS A 355 17.97 -9.88 35.24
CA CYS A 355 18.31 -8.63 35.92
C CYS A 355 19.17 -8.80 37.18
N GLU A 356 20.03 -9.81 37.17
CA GLU A 356 20.91 -10.20 38.26
C GLU A 356 22.17 -9.33 38.37
N CYS A 357 22.57 -8.68 37.27
CA CYS A 357 23.78 -7.87 37.20
C CYS A 357 23.49 -6.42 37.60
N ASP A 358 24.36 -5.85 38.44
CA ASP A 358 24.32 -4.45 38.86
C ASP A 358 25.72 -3.87 38.74
N ASP A 359 25.94 -3.01 37.74
CA ASP A 359 27.26 -2.49 37.43
C ASP A 359 27.79 -1.56 38.54
N ARG A 360 26.95 -1.17 39.51
CA ARG A 360 27.39 -0.44 40.71
C ARG A 360 28.19 -1.32 41.68
N ASP A 361 28.05 -2.63 41.58
CA ASP A 361 28.76 -3.63 42.39
C ASP A 361 30.19 -3.88 41.88
N CYS A 362 30.54 -3.38 40.69
CA CYS A 362 31.92 -3.39 40.22
C CYS A 362 32.84 -2.58 41.12
N ASP A 363 34.10 -3.03 41.19
CA ASP A 363 35.14 -2.40 42.00
C ASP A 363 35.36 -0.93 41.59
N LYS A 364 35.58 -0.10 42.61
CA LYS A 364 35.77 1.34 42.48
C LYS A 364 37.12 1.73 43.06
N HIS A 365 37.84 2.58 42.34
CA HIS A 365 39.02 3.28 42.86
C HIS A 365 38.83 4.78 42.64
N ASP A 366 39.14 5.59 43.65
CA ASP A 366 38.83 7.04 43.70
C ASP A 366 37.37 7.40 43.39
N GLY A 367 36.43 6.52 43.77
CA GLY A 367 34.99 6.75 43.61
C GLY A 367 34.44 6.51 42.20
N LEU A 368 35.29 6.10 41.25
CA LEU A 368 34.92 5.79 39.86
C LEU A 368 34.88 4.27 39.65
N ILE A 369 33.78 3.78 39.07
CA ILE A 369 33.63 2.37 38.65
C ILE A 369 34.65 2.08 37.54
N CYS A 370 35.44 1.02 37.72
CA CYS A 370 36.51 0.65 36.80
C CYS A 370 37.45 1.82 36.45
N THR A 371 37.60 2.81 37.35
CA THR A 371 38.34 4.07 37.16
C THR A 371 38.00 4.88 35.90
N GLY A 372 36.93 4.54 35.19
CA GLY A 372 36.64 5.06 33.85
C GLY A 372 37.54 4.51 32.73
N ASN A 373 38.41 3.53 33.02
CA ASN A 373 39.36 2.90 32.09
C ASN A 373 38.97 1.47 31.72
N GLY A 374 37.71 1.10 31.96
CA GLY A 374 37.17 -0.21 31.69
C GLY A 374 35.65 -0.17 31.67
N VAL A 375 35.05 -1.27 31.20
CA VAL A 375 33.60 -1.46 31.19
C VAL A 375 33.26 -2.47 32.27
N CYS A 376 32.25 -2.19 33.09
CA CYS A 376 31.76 -3.16 34.06
C CYS A 376 30.97 -4.25 33.33
N SER A 377 31.30 -5.50 33.63
CA SER A 377 30.67 -6.71 33.10
C SER A 377 30.21 -7.54 34.30
N CYS A 378 28.99 -7.27 34.79
CA CYS A 378 28.32 -8.01 35.87
C CYS A 378 29.19 -8.22 37.14
N GLY A 379 29.71 -7.12 37.70
CA GLY A 379 30.52 -7.15 38.92
C GLY A 379 32.03 -7.35 38.71
N ASN A 380 32.48 -7.50 37.46
CA ASN A 380 33.90 -7.52 37.11
C ASN A 380 34.26 -6.42 36.09
N CYS A 381 35.37 -5.72 36.30
CA CYS A 381 35.84 -4.71 35.35
C CYS A 381 36.60 -5.36 34.18
N GLU A 382 36.12 -5.14 32.96
CA GLU A 382 36.85 -5.43 31.73
C GLU A 382 37.70 -4.21 31.34
N CYS A 383 38.98 -4.27 31.66
CA CYS A 383 39.90 -3.15 31.43
C CYS A 383 40.22 -2.95 29.96
N TRP A 384 40.30 -1.68 29.55
CA TRP A 384 40.77 -1.32 28.21
C TRP A 384 42.25 -1.66 28.04
N GLU A 385 42.68 -1.77 26.78
CA GLU A 385 44.05 -2.17 26.46
C GLU A 385 45.08 -1.27 27.16
N GLY A 386 46.02 -1.89 27.89
CA GLY A 386 47.03 -1.19 28.69
C GLY A 386 46.65 -0.92 30.14
N TRP A 387 45.40 -1.18 30.56
CA TRP A 387 44.95 -1.08 31.95
C TRP A 387 44.75 -2.46 32.59
N ASN A 388 44.97 -2.55 33.90
CA ASN A 388 44.85 -3.77 34.71
C ASN A 388 44.49 -3.41 36.17
N GLY A 389 44.32 -4.40 37.04
CA GLY A 389 43.76 -4.23 38.38
C GLY A 389 42.27 -4.57 38.41
N ASN A 390 41.72 -4.78 39.59
CA ASN A 390 40.32 -5.20 39.73
C ASN A 390 39.35 -4.05 39.41
N ALA A 391 39.79 -2.79 39.54
CA ALA A 391 39.08 -1.58 39.14
C ALA A 391 39.77 -0.88 37.95
N CYS A 392 40.61 -1.57 37.18
CA CYS A 392 41.38 -1.01 36.08
C CYS A 392 42.28 0.17 36.47
N GLU A 393 42.76 0.19 37.70
CA GLU A 393 43.51 1.28 38.31
C GLU A 393 45.02 1.29 37.96
N ILE A 394 45.53 0.23 37.33
CA ILE A 394 46.95 0.02 37.04
C ILE A 394 47.21 0.20 35.54
N TRP A 395 47.94 1.25 35.17
CA TRP A 395 48.46 1.41 33.81
C TRP A 395 49.74 0.58 33.59
N LEU A 396 49.77 -0.22 32.52
CA LEU A 396 50.88 -1.10 32.13
C LEU A 396 51.72 -0.55 30.96
N GLY A 397 51.37 0.62 30.42
CA GLY A 397 52.13 1.27 29.35
C GLY A 397 53.47 1.83 29.84
N ARG A 398 54.46 1.89 28.92
CA ARG A 398 55.80 2.45 29.21
C ARG A 398 55.85 3.99 29.24
N GLU A 399 54.80 4.65 28.76
CA GLU A 399 54.62 6.10 28.84
C GLU A 399 53.16 6.38 29.23
N TYR A 400 52.96 7.38 30.08
CA TYR A 400 51.65 7.88 30.48
C TYR A 400 51.18 8.87 29.39
N PRO A 401 49.95 8.75 28.84
CA PRO A 401 49.40 9.75 27.93
C PRO A 401 49.11 11.09 28.64
#